data_AF-A0A1E7X4Y5-F1
#
_entry.id   AF-A0A1E7X4Y5-F1
#
_cell.length_a   1.000
_cell.length_b   1.000
_cell.length_c   1.000
_cell.angle_alpha   90.00
_cell.angle_beta   90.00
_cell.angle_gamma   90.00
#
_symmetry.space_group_name_H-M   'P 1'
#
loop_
_entity.id
_entity.type
_entity.pdbx_description
1 polymer ?
#
loop_
_entity_poly.entity_id
_entity_poly.type
_entity_poly.pdbx_seq_one_letter_code
_entity_poly.pdbx_strand_id
1 'polypeptide(L)'
;MEIQHVYWLPSFGWFAINIIIPVIGPLFLLWLVGIPPSTAPLATNNVVKSIGKGELLWAVMGMAAATCYELVSLQEIKTIKVWSSPIWVAFGIHILLIVVSVFIVGLNSLDLPTGHVFRYPHIRDMRIFAGSILSMVVVIVTYSATHATLVDQEHKRAAVDRQAMRDRLEHCLLDAQQRDTNCLKEIK
;
A
#
# COMPACT_ATOMS: atom_id res chain seq x y z
N MET A 1 -8.79 -0.40 -33.21
CA MET A 1 -8.71 0.39 -31.96
C MET A 1 -9.39 -0.45 -30.90
N GLU A 2 -8.68 -1.44 -30.36
CA GLU A 2 -9.18 -2.20 -29.21
C GLU A 2 -9.15 -1.24 -28.02
N ILE A 3 -10.33 -0.86 -27.55
CA ILE A 3 -10.48 -0.19 -26.26
C ILE A 3 -10.01 -1.24 -25.25
N GLN A 4 -8.79 -1.08 -24.75
CA GLN A 4 -8.29 -1.80 -23.59
C GLN A 4 -9.38 -1.76 -22.53
N HIS A 5 -9.89 -2.93 -22.14
CA HIS A 5 -10.75 -3.07 -20.98
C HIS A 5 -9.96 -2.54 -19.77
N VAL A 6 -10.12 -1.25 -19.49
CA VAL A 6 -9.52 -0.62 -18.32
C VAL A 6 -10.12 -1.34 -17.12
N TYR A 7 -9.26 -2.04 -16.38
CA TYR A 7 -9.63 -2.76 -15.17
C TYR A 7 -9.94 -1.75 -14.05
N TRP A 8 -11.07 -1.04 -14.19
CA TRP A 8 -11.47 0.04 -13.29
C TRP A 8 -11.68 -0.43 -11.86
N LEU A 9 -12.19 -1.64 -11.64
CA LEU A 9 -12.39 -2.19 -10.30
C LEU A 9 -11.07 -2.39 -9.55
N PRO A 10 -10.05 -3.08 -10.11
CA PRO A 10 -8.74 -3.17 -9.49
C PRO A 10 -8.07 -1.81 -9.23
N SER A 11 -8.12 -0.90 -10.21
CA SER A 11 -7.53 0.45 -10.04
C SER A 11 -8.26 1.28 -8.99
N PHE A 12 -9.58 1.19 -8.92
CA PHE A 12 -10.37 1.84 -7.88
C PHE A 12 -10.14 1.22 -6.51
N GLY A 13 -10.03 -0.12 -6.41
CA GLY A 13 -9.68 -0.81 -5.18
C GLY A 13 -8.30 -0.39 -4.66
N TRP A 14 -7.32 -0.27 -5.57
CA TRP A 14 -6.01 0.28 -5.25
C TRP A 14 -6.10 1.70 -4.70
N PHE A 15 -6.81 2.58 -5.40
CA PHE A 15 -7.00 3.98 -4.99
C PHE A 15 -7.72 4.08 -3.65
N ALA A 16 -8.72 3.22 -3.43
CA ALA A 16 -9.48 3.20 -2.20
C ALA A 16 -8.62 2.78 -1.00
N ILE A 17 -7.85 1.70 -1.13
CA ILE A 17 -7.00 1.17 -0.05
C ILE A 17 -5.81 2.09 0.24
N ASN A 18 -5.19 2.68 -0.78
CA ASN A 18 -3.98 3.48 -0.63
C ASN A 18 -4.22 4.96 -0.32
N ILE A 19 -5.33 5.53 -0.82
CA ILE A 19 -5.57 6.97 -0.76
C ILE A 19 -6.83 7.27 0.05
N ILE A 20 -7.98 6.72 -0.33
CA ILE A 20 -9.25 7.06 0.31
C ILE A 20 -9.25 6.65 1.78
N ILE A 21 -8.93 5.41 2.11
CA ILE A 21 -9.03 4.92 3.49
C ILE A 21 -8.05 5.64 4.42
N PRO A 22 -6.75 5.78 4.10
CA PRO A 22 -5.80 6.48 4.97
C PRO A 22 -6.09 7.97 5.12
N VAL A 23 -6.57 8.65 4.06
CA VAL A 23 -6.79 10.10 4.07
C VAL A 23 -8.19 10.47 4.55
N ILE A 24 -9.22 9.87 3.97
CA ILE A 24 -10.61 10.18 4.26
C ILE A 24 -11.08 9.46 5.51
N GLY A 25 -10.56 8.27 5.84
CA GLY A 25 -10.97 7.51 7.02
C GLY A 25 -10.91 8.30 8.33
N PRO A 26 -9.76 8.89 8.70
CA PRO A 26 -9.66 9.70 9.92
C PRO A 26 -10.56 10.94 9.90
N LEU A 27 -10.69 11.59 8.74
CA LEU A 27 -11.55 12.77 8.57
C LEU A 27 -13.04 12.42 8.68
N PHE A 28 -13.46 11.29 8.11
CA PHE A 28 -14.81 10.78 8.19
C PHE A 28 -15.16 10.37 9.62
N LEU A 29 -14.22 9.76 10.35
CA LEU A 29 -14.39 9.39 11.75
C LEU A 29 -14.54 10.64 12.64
N LEU A 30 -13.73 11.67 12.36
CA LEU A 30 -13.88 12.99 12.98
C LEU A 30 -15.24 13.64 12.67
N TRP A 31 -15.70 13.55 11.43
CA TRP A 31 -17.02 14.05 11.03
C TRP A 31 -18.15 13.28 11.72
N LEU A 32 -18.07 11.95 11.77
CA LEU A 32 -19.10 11.08 12.35
C LEU A 32 -19.26 11.32 13.85
N VAL A 33 -18.15 11.53 14.57
CA VAL A 33 -18.17 11.70 16.04
C VAL A 33 -18.23 13.17 16.46
N GLY A 34 -17.86 14.10 15.58
CA GLY A 34 -17.71 15.53 15.85
C GLY A 34 -18.96 16.41 15.66
N ILE A 35 -20.15 15.85 15.45
CA ILE A 35 -21.39 16.64 15.30
C ILE A 35 -22.08 16.78 16.67
N PRO A 36 -21.70 17.80 17.46
CA PRO A 36 -22.67 18.68 18.08
C PRO A 36 -22.74 19.97 17.24
N PRO A 37 -23.94 20.50 16.93
CA PRO A 37 -24.11 21.68 16.05
C PRO A 37 -23.48 23.00 16.57
N SER A 38 -22.77 22.99 17.71
CA SER A 38 -22.24 24.20 18.38
C SER A 38 -20.71 24.39 18.28
N THR A 39 -19.94 23.49 17.65
CA THR A 39 -18.45 23.47 17.78
C THR A 39 -17.67 23.55 16.46
N ALA A 40 -18.26 24.08 15.38
CA ALA A 40 -17.62 24.21 14.06
C ALA A 40 -16.18 24.81 14.06
N PRO A 41 -15.83 25.85 14.84
CA PRO A 41 -14.46 26.36 14.87
C PRO A 41 -13.46 25.50 15.70
N LEU A 42 -13.93 24.57 16.55
CA LEU A 42 -13.05 23.62 17.24
C LEU A 42 -12.63 22.46 16.31
N ALA A 43 -13.47 22.11 15.32
CA ALA A 43 -13.19 21.02 14.40
C ALA A 43 -11.95 21.26 13.53
N THR A 44 -11.73 22.50 13.06
CA THR A 44 -10.55 22.85 12.24
C THR A 44 -9.25 22.79 13.04
N ASN A 45 -9.25 23.20 14.32
CA ASN A 45 -8.07 23.14 15.18
C ASN A 45 -7.69 21.68 15.54
N ASN A 46 -8.69 20.81 15.65
CA ASN A 46 -8.51 19.39 15.91
C ASN A 46 -7.87 18.64 14.73
N VAL A 47 -8.18 19.01 13.49
CA VAL A 47 -7.55 18.43 12.29
C VAL A 47 -6.06 18.78 12.22
N VAL A 48 -5.69 20.04 12.48
CA VAL A 48 -4.28 20.47 12.48
C VAL A 48 -3.48 19.77 13.59
N LYS A 49 -4.10 19.59 14.76
CA LYS A 49 -3.50 18.89 15.91
C LYS A 49 -3.40 17.37 15.69
N SER A 50 -4.32 16.78 14.92
CA SER A 50 -4.29 15.38 14.47
C SER A 50 -3.05 15.08 13.64
N ILE A 51 -2.75 15.99 12.70
CA ILE A 51 -1.59 15.89 11.82
C ILE A 51 -0.33 15.91 12.69
N GLY A 52 -0.15 16.92 13.56
CA GLY A 52 1.07 17.06 14.37
C GLY A 52 1.28 16.02 15.50
N LYS A 53 0.28 15.23 15.88
CA LYS A 53 0.40 14.19 16.94
C LYS A 53 0.37 12.76 16.40
N GLY A 54 -0.11 12.56 15.18
CA GLY A 54 -0.25 11.25 14.54
C GLY A 54 0.71 11.03 13.38
N GLU A 55 1.67 11.92 13.12
CA GLU A 55 2.54 11.94 11.92
C GLU A 55 3.11 10.56 11.56
N LEU A 56 3.55 9.80 12.56
CA LEU A 56 4.11 8.47 12.34
C LEU A 56 3.07 7.45 11.86
N LEU A 57 1.84 7.52 12.38
CA LEU A 57 0.75 6.62 11.97
C LEU A 57 0.24 6.94 10.56
N TRP A 58 0.31 8.20 10.12
CA TRP A 58 0.05 8.56 8.73
C TRP A 58 1.01 7.86 7.77
N ALA A 59 2.31 7.84 8.11
CA ALA A 59 3.32 7.11 7.33
C ALA A 59 3.10 5.59 7.37
N VAL A 60 2.74 5.03 8.55
CA VAL A 60 2.40 3.61 8.71
C VAL A 60 1.24 3.22 7.79
N MET A 61 0.16 4.01 7.73
CA MET A 61 -0.98 3.73 6.85
C MET A 61 -0.58 3.71 5.37
N GLY A 62 0.20 4.71 4.92
CA GLY A 62 0.65 4.79 3.53
C GLY A 62 1.56 3.62 3.14
N MET A 63 2.56 3.30 3.95
CA MET A 63 3.44 2.16 3.67
C MET A 63 2.71 0.82 3.79
N ALA A 64 1.80 0.65 4.76
CA ALA A 64 1.03 -0.58 4.88
C ALA A 64 0.15 -0.82 3.64
N ALA A 65 -0.44 0.24 3.09
CA ALA A 65 -1.22 0.15 1.87
C ALA A 65 -0.35 -0.18 0.65
N ALA A 66 0.84 0.42 0.55
CA ALA A 66 1.82 0.08 -0.49
C ALA A 66 2.24 -1.40 -0.41
N THR A 67 2.50 -1.93 0.80
CA THR A 67 2.79 -3.36 0.98
C THR A 67 1.61 -4.24 0.56
N CYS A 68 0.37 -3.86 0.89
CA CYS A 68 -0.81 -4.58 0.41
C CYS A 68 -0.86 -4.68 -1.12
N TYR A 69 -0.50 -3.61 -1.83
CA TYR A 69 -0.41 -3.62 -3.29
C TYR A 69 0.68 -4.58 -3.79
N GLU A 70 1.90 -4.48 -3.25
CA GLU A 70 2.99 -5.35 -3.67
C GLU A 70 2.71 -6.84 -3.39
N LEU A 71 2.02 -7.15 -2.28
CA LEU A 71 1.59 -8.51 -1.97
C LEU A 71 0.61 -9.06 -3.01
N VAL A 72 -0.30 -8.23 -3.52
CA VAL A 72 -1.22 -8.61 -4.61
C VAL A 72 -0.44 -8.79 -5.92
N SER A 73 0.47 -7.89 -6.26
CA SER A 73 1.34 -8.02 -7.44
C SER A 73 2.19 -9.29 -7.39
N LEU A 74 2.68 -9.67 -6.20
CA LEU A 74 3.41 -10.92 -5.99
C LEU A 74 2.55 -12.16 -6.28
N GLN A 75 1.26 -12.11 -5.99
CA GLN A 75 0.33 -13.21 -6.29
C GLN A 75 0.12 -13.38 -7.79
N GLU A 76 0.07 -12.29 -8.56
CA GLU A 76 -0.07 -12.36 -10.01
C GLU A 76 1.15 -12.97 -10.70
N ILE A 77 2.35 -12.77 -10.13
CA ILE A 77 3.61 -13.29 -10.70
C ILE A 77 3.85 -14.76 -10.29
N LYS A 78 3.48 -15.16 -9.07
CA LYS A 78 3.74 -16.52 -8.57
C LYS A 78 2.60 -17.49 -8.91
N THR A 79 2.77 -18.25 -9.98
CA THR A 79 1.96 -19.43 -10.33
C THR A 79 2.14 -20.62 -9.37
N ILE A 80 2.99 -20.53 -8.34
CA ILE A 80 3.37 -21.64 -7.45
C ILE A 80 2.61 -21.59 -6.12
N LYS A 81 1.71 -22.55 -5.95
CA LYS A 81 0.70 -22.75 -4.88
C LYS A 81 1.22 -22.81 -3.42
N VAL A 82 2.53 -22.87 -3.19
CA VAL A 82 3.12 -23.26 -1.88
C VAL A 82 3.20 -22.10 -0.87
N TRP A 83 3.14 -20.84 -1.31
CA TRP A 83 3.33 -19.66 -0.43
C TRP A 83 2.07 -18.80 -0.21
N SER A 84 0.89 -19.29 -0.59
CA SER A 84 -0.34 -18.49 -0.53
C SER A 84 -0.76 -18.15 0.92
N SER A 85 -0.54 -19.06 1.88
CA SER A 85 -0.96 -18.85 3.27
C SER A 85 -0.29 -17.66 4.00
N PRO A 86 1.04 -17.49 3.99
CA PRO A 86 1.67 -16.36 4.69
C PRO A 86 1.36 -15.00 4.05
N ILE A 87 1.13 -14.93 2.73
CA ILE A 87 0.80 -13.68 2.02
C ILE A 87 -0.52 -13.10 2.51
N TRP A 88 -1.55 -13.95 2.65
CA TRP A 88 -2.86 -13.51 3.17
C TRP A 88 -2.79 -13.06 4.63
N VAL A 89 -1.96 -13.70 5.45
CA VAL A 89 -1.73 -13.29 6.83
C VAL A 89 -1.06 -11.92 6.87
N ALA A 90 0.01 -11.71 6.09
CA ALA A 90 0.68 -10.42 5.99
C ALA A 90 -0.28 -9.32 5.50
N PHE A 91 -1.06 -9.61 4.45
CA PHE A 91 -2.08 -8.71 3.93
C PHE A 91 -3.11 -8.33 5.01
N GLY A 92 -3.64 -9.31 5.74
CA GLY A 92 -4.58 -9.08 6.85
C GLY A 92 -3.99 -8.24 7.98
N ILE A 93 -2.72 -8.46 8.35
CA ILE A 93 -2.01 -7.66 9.36
C ILE A 93 -1.89 -6.20 8.91
N HIS A 94 -1.54 -5.95 7.65
CA HIS A 94 -1.44 -4.60 7.11
C HIS A 94 -2.78 -3.86 7.06
N ILE A 95 -3.85 -4.54 6.64
CA ILE A 95 -5.21 -3.97 6.69
C ILE A 95 -5.62 -3.65 8.13
N LEU A 96 -5.34 -4.55 9.08
CA LEU A 96 -5.61 -4.31 10.49
C LEU A 96 -4.83 -3.08 11.01
N LEU A 97 -3.56 -2.95 10.64
CA LEU A 97 -2.74 -1.78 11.00
C LEU A 97 -3.30 -0.48 10.44
N ILE A 98 -3.79 -0.48 9.19
CA ILE A 98 -4.46 0.68 8.59
C ILE A 98 -5.69 1.05 9.42
N VAL A 99 -6.58 0.08 9.67
CA VAL A 99 -7.82 0.32 10.42
C VAL A 99 -7.53 0.84 11.83
N VAL A 100 -6.66 0.16 12.57
CA VAL A 100 -6.27 0.59 13.94
C VAL A 100 -5.65 1.98 13.91
N SER A 101 -4.80 2.30 12.94
CA SER A 101 -4.20 3.63 12.79
C SER A 101 -5.25 4.70 12.51
N VAL A 102 -6.23 4.43 11.64
CA VAL A 102 -7.35 5.35 11.38
C VAL A 102 -8.13 5.65 12.66
N PHE A 103 -8.45 4.62 13.45
CA PHE A 103 -9.15 4.81 14.73
C PHE A 103 -8.31 5.57 15.75
N ILE A 104 -7.02 5.23 15.92
CA ILE A 104 -6.14 5.91 16.88
C ILE A 104 -5.97 7.38 16.49
N VAL A 105 -5.71 7.68 15.22
CA VAL A 105 -5.57 9.06 14.73
C VAL A 105 -6.90 9.81 14.90
N GLY A 106 -8.02 9.23 14.48
CA GLY A 106 -9.35 9.84 14.61
C GLY A 106 -9.75 10.12 16.05
N LEU A 107 -9.62 9.14 16.96
CA LEU A 107 -9.99 9.28 18.37
C LEU A 107 -9.10 10.27 19.12
N ASN A 108 -7.79 10.29 18.86
CA ASN A 108 -6.88 11.28 19.48
C ASN A 108 -7.13 12.71 19.01
N SER A 109 -7.84 12.86 17.90
CA SER A 109 -8.22 14.16 17.35
C SER A 109 -9.52 14.70 17.95
N LEU A 110 -10.30 13.84 18.61
CA LEU A 110 -11.47 14.26 19.37
C LEU A 110 -10.97 14.87 20.69
N ASP A 111 -10.95 16.21 20.75
CA ASP A 111 -10.76 16.94 22.01
C ASP A 111 -12.00 16.70 22.90
N LEU A 112 -12.04 15.57 23.59
CA LEU A 112 -12.99 15.35 24.69
C LEU A 112 -12.73 16.44 25.75
N PRO A 113 -13.79 17.05 26.32
CA PRO A 113 -13.67 18.16 27.26
C PRO A 113 -13.18 17.65 28.63
N THR A 114 -11.93 17.20 28.68
CA THR A 114 -11.16 17.12 29.92
C THR A 114 -10.65 18.54 30.16
N GLY A 115 -11.26 19.28 31.10
CA GLY A 115 -11.07 20.72 31.35
C GLY A 115 -9.66 21.19 31.78
N HIS A 116 -8.60 20.65 31.19
CA HIS A 116 -7.22 21.01 31.45
C HIS A 116 -6.51 21.43 30.15
N VAL A 117 -6.39 22.74 29.97
CA VAL A 117 -5.56 23.37 28.93
C VAL A 117 -4.11 23.35 29.42
N PHE A 118 -3.37 22.28 29.11
CA PHE A 118 -1.93 22.25 29.40
C PHE A 118 -1.15 23.09 28.38
N ARG A 119 -0.29 23.99 28.89
CA ARG A 119 0.46 25.00 28.14
C ARG A 119 1.73 24.48 27.44
N TYR A 120 2.00 23.18 27.49
CA TYR A 120 3.16 22.55 26.86
C TYR A 120 2.73 21.36 26.00
N PRO A 121 3.37 21.11 24.83
CA PRO A 121 3.10 19.95 23.99
C PRO A 121 3.69 18.70 24.67
N HIS A 122 3.08 18.25 25.75
CA HIS A 122 3.46 17.01 26.41
C HIS A 122 2.92 15.85 25.57
N ILE A 123 3.79 14.91 25.19
CA ILE A 123 3.42 13.65 24.52
C ILE A 123 2.57 12.88 25.53
N ARG A 124 1.26 13.09 25.47
CA ARG A 124 0.29 12.72 26.51
C ARG A 124 0.14 11.21 26.68
N ASP A 125 0.67 10.40 25.75
CA ASP A 125 0.56 8.95 25.86
C ASP A 125 1.77 8.22 25.25
N MET A 126 2.72 7.85 26.12
CA MET A 126 3.91 7.09 25.76
C MET A 126 3.56 5.72 25.13
N ARG A 127 2.37 5.17 25.42
CA ARG A 127 1.89 3.92 24.82
C ARG A 127 1.54 4.07 23.35
N ILE A 128 0.89 5.17 22.98
CA ILE A 128 0.51 5.46 21.59
C ILE A 128 1.76 5.75 20.77
N PHE A 129 2.70 6.52 21.35
CA PHE A 129 3.98 6.77 20.73
C PHE A 129 4.78 5.48 20.51
N ALA A 130 4.96 4.66 21.55
CA ALA A 130 5.64 3.37 21.45
C ALA A 130 4.95 2.41 20.46
N GLY A 131 3.60 2.36 20.47
CA GLY A 131 2.80 1.59 19.53
C GLY A 131 3.01 2.03 18.08
N SER A 132 3.07 3.34 17.84
CA SER A 132 3.33 3.90 16.51
C SER A 132 4.73 3.50 16.00
N ILE A 133 5.77 3.58 16.84
CA ILE A 133 7.13 3.13 16.48
C ILE A 133 7.14 1.64 16.18
N LEU A 134 6.51 0.81 17.02
CA LEU A 134 6.45 -0.63 16.79
C LEU A 134 5.76 -0.95 15.46
N SER A 135 4.60 -0.31 15.19
CA SER A 135 3.88 -0.50 13.93
C SER A 135 4.71 -0.05 12.72
N MET A 136 5.48 1.03 12.86
CA MET A 136 6.38 1.53 11.83
C MET A 136 7.50 0.54 11.52
N VAL A 137 8.15 -0.01 12.56
CA VAL A 137 9.19 -1.05 12.37
C VAL A 137 8.62 -2.28 11.69
N VAL A 138 7.44 -2.74 12.11
CA VAL A 138 6.77 -3.89 11.48
C VAL A 138 6.52 -3.61 10.00
N VAL A 139 5.91 -2.46 9.66
CA VAL A 139 5.59 -2.10 8.28
C VAL A 139 6.84 -1.91 7.42
N ILE A 140 7.91 -1.32 7.95
CA ILE A 140 9.17 -1.14 7.22
C ILE A 140 9.78 -2.50 6.86
N VAL A 141 9.83 -3.43 7.83
CA VAL A 141 10.43 -4.76 7.62
C VAL A 141 9.61 -5.55 6.61
N THR A 142 8.28 -5.58 6.75
CA THR A 142 7.42 -6.33 5.84
C THR A 142 7.36 -5.70 4.45
N TYR A 143 7.32 -4.37 4.34
CA TYR A 143 7.44 -3.65 3.06
C TYR A 143 8.75 -3.99 2.37
N SER A 144 9.89 -3.81 3.05
CA SER A 144 11.21 -4.05 2.45
C SER A 144 11.38 -5.50 1.99
N ALA A 145 10.90 -6.46 2.78
CA ALA A 145 10.92 -7.87 2.41
C ALA A 145 10.04 -8.15 1.19
N THR A 146 8.80 -7.61 1.17
CA THR A 146 7.87 -7.77 0.04
C THR A 146 8.46 -7.17 -1.23
N HIS A 147 8.94 -5.93 -1.15
CA HIS A 147 9.54 -5.21 -2.27
C HIS A 147 10.76 -5.94 -2.83
N ALA A 148 11.68 -6.39 -1.97
CA ALA A 148 12.85 -7.15 -2.39
C ALA A 148 12.46 -8.46 -3.09
N THR A 149 11.43 -9.15 -2.58
CA THR A 149 10.94 -10.36 -3.24
C THR A 149 10.26 -10.07 -4.58
N LEU A 150 9.52 -8.96 -4.70
CA LEU A 150 8.86 -8.58 -5.94
C LEU A 150 9.89 -8.31 -7.03
N VAL A 151 10.89 -7.49 -6.72
CA VAL A 151 11.98 -7.13 -7.64
C VAL A 151 12.77 -8.36 -8.08
N ASP A 152 13.09 -9.29 -7.17
CA ASP A 152 13.76 -10.56 -7.52
C ASP A 152 12.93 -11.40 -8.51
N GLN A 153 11.60 -11.47 -8.31
CA GLN A 153 10.72 -12.21 -9.21
C GLN A 153 10.59 -11.54 -10.58
N GLU A 154 10.49 -10.21 -10.63
CA GLU A 154 10.47 -9.46 -11.89
C GLU A 154 11.76 -9.66 -12.68
N HIS A 155 12.92 -9.62 -12.01
CA HIS A 155 14.20 -9.90 -12.66
C HIS A 155 14.29 -11.33 -13.21
N LYS A 156 13.83 -12.32 -12.45
CA LYS A 156 13.78 -13.72 -12.92
C LYS A 156 12.87 -13.88 -14.13
N ARG A 157 11.68 -13.25 -14.11
CA ARG A 157 10.75 -13.27 -15.24
C ARG A 157 11.36 -12.63 -16.49
N ALA A 158 11.99 -11.47 -16.34
CA ALA A 158 12.66 -10.78 -17.44
C ALA A 158 13.85 -11.58 -18.00
N ALA A 159 14.59 -12.30 -17.15
CA ALA A 159 15.68 -13.16 -17.59
C ALA A 159 15.18 -14.36 -18.42
N VAL A 160 14.11 -15.02 -17.96
CA VAL A 160 13.46 -16.13 -18.69
C VAL A 160 12.91 -15.66 -20.03
N ASP A 161 12.25 -14.50 -20.07
CA ASP A 161 11.71 -13.94 -21.32
C ASP A 161 12.82 -13.59 -22.32
N ARG A 162 13.93 -12.99 -21.83
CA ARG A 162 15.13 -12.76 -22.66
C ARG A 162 15.75 -14.04 -23.19
N GLN A 163 15.73 -15.13 -22.42
CA GLN A 163 16.24 -16.42 -22.86
C GLN A 163 15.32 -17.03 -23.93
N ALA A 164 14.01 -17.03 -23.71
CA ALA A 164 13.03 -17.48 -24.69
C ALA A 164 13.11 -16.70 -26.01
N MET A 165 13.37 -15.39 -25.97
CA MET A 165 13.61 -14.58 -27.16
C MET A 165 14.90 -14.96 -27.90
N ARG A 166 15.99 -15.26 -27.17
CA ARG A 166 17.24 -15.74 -27.80
C ARG A 166 17.04 -17.09 -28.46
N ASP A 167 16.37 -18.03 -27.79
CA ASP A 167 16.11 -19.37 -28.34
C ASP A 167 15.25 -19.28 -29.62
N ARG A 168 14.24 -18.39 -29.63
CA ARG A 168 13.43 -18.10 -30.84
C ARG A 168 14.27 -17.50 -31.96
N LEU A 169 15.18 -16.57 -31.63
CA LEU A 169 16.05 -15.93 -32.61
C LEU A 169 17.03 -16.94 -33.23
N GLU A 170 17.67 -17.78 -32.42
CA GLU A 170 18.56 -18.84 -32.89
C GLU A 170 17.83 -19.82 -33.80
N HIS A 171 16.62 -20.23 -33.43
CA HIS A 171 15.78 -21.09 -34.27
C HIS A 171 15.44 -20.42 -35.62
N CYS A 172 15.09 -19.13 -35.60
CA CYS A 172 14.82 -18.38 -36.83
C CYS A 172 16.05 -18.21 -37.72
N LEU A 173 17.23 -18.04 -37.14
CA LEU A 173 18.48 -17.91 -37.91
C LEU A 173 18.84 -19.22 -38.62
N LEU A 174 18.67 -20.36 -37.94
CA LEU A 174 18.88 -21.68 -38.54
C LEU A 174 17.90 -21.93 -39.70
N ASP A 175 16.63 -21.59 -39.53
CA ASP A 175 15.62 -21.72 -40.58
C ASP A 175 15.87 -20.78 -41.77
N ALA A 176 16.28 -19.54 -41.51
CA ALA A 176 16.60 -18.57 -42.57
C ALA A 176 17.78 -19.03 -43.43
N GLN A 177 18.80 -19.63 -42.82
CA GLN A 177 19.95 -20.21 -43.54
C GLN A 177 19.52 -21.33 -44.49
N GLN A 178 18.44 -22.05 -44.17
CA GLN A 178 17.97 -23.18 -44.96
C GLN A 178 16.93 -22.81 -46.03
N ARG A 179 16.18 -21.71 -45.86
CA ARG A 179 14.95 -21.46 -46.65
C ARG A 179 14.86 -20.11 -47.37
N ASP A 180 15.85 -19.22 -47.28
CA ASP A 180 15.87 -17.88 -47.92
C ASP A 180 14.60 -17.03 -47.67
N THR A 181 13.94 -17.26 -46.53
CA THR A 181 12.71 -16.57 -46.11
C THR A 181 12.94 -15.64 -44.93
N ASN A 182 12.42 -14.41 -45.02
CA ASN A 182 12.56 -13.36 -44.00
C ASN A 182 11.68 -13.61 -42.76
N CYS A 183 12.16 -14.45 -41.82
CA CYS A 183 11.49 -14.77 -40.55
C CYS A 183 11.45 -13.60 -39.54
N LEU A 184 12.30 -12.57 -39.73
CA LEU A 184 12.41 -11.39 -38.84
C LEU A 184 11.14 -10.53 -38.74
N LYS A 185 10.19 -10.67 -39.67
CA LYS A 185 8.93 -9.90 -39.64
C LYS A 185 7.95 -10.38 -38.56
N GLU A 186 8.05 -11.62 -38.08
CA GLU A 186 7.15 -12.17 -37.05
C GLU A 186 7.62 -11.92 -35.60
N ILE A 187 8.85 -11.43 -35.40
CA ILE A 187 9.43 -11.20 -34.06
C ILE A 187 9.11 -9.77 -33.55
N LYS A 188 8.35 -8.97 -34.30
CA LYS A 188 8.03 -7.57 -33.98
C LYS A 188 6.65 -7.41 -33.36
#